data_AF-A0A7S4QJD7-F1
#
_entry.id   AF-A0A7S4QJD7-F1
#
_cell.length_a   1.000
_cell.length_b   1.000
_cell.length_c   1.000
_cell.angle_alpha   90.00
_cell.angle_beta   90.00
_cell.angle_gamma   90.00
#
_symmetry.space_group_name_H-M   'P 1'
#
loop_
_entity.id
_entity.type
_entity.pdbx_description
1 polymer ?
#
loop_
_entity_poly.entity_id
_entity_poly.type
_entity_poly.pdbx_seq_one_letter_code
_entity_poly.pdbx_strand_id
1 'polypeptide(L)'
;MAALTFGALAPALLLLLLLASAVGAVDDSVSAVQRHVQSAQSSGVRRAPPESPAEASTALAERKAALEAQRKAAQERIKAKAEAAAKLRQEAQAERRAKRQAELEEQRKADEEARARAEEEARKAAEERRRAEEEAAKRAEEEAKIAAVEQARAERRAKAEARKAAAQAAEERAKRESEKQERIAAREAKRKAEEEEAQLKAQMAADNERAQEAALLARRQAAKAKRAAREEEQKREEMRANWQAKLAAKREAEEEALLPEEEQLQRVEARQQRAAEEAQRRAAEEEARQAAAEREHAAADRAAKRAQAKAEREAHFQQVQQLRRQAEERDAQRAVDKAKRAADDEARRAAVEERRLANERARGDDEDRARAQEAADQAGALRVRVRGPRGNEVELKVVRNVRLRVMMLAACGRLGLELESSRFMRAGRELSPDDTPDDCGLEEKELLEVTEMQG
;
A
#
# COMPACT_ATOMS: atom_id res chain seq x y z
N MET A 1 -14.73 18.51 28.32
CA MET A 1 -15.87 19.21 27.69
C MET A 1 -17.09 19.10 28.59
N ALA A 2 -17.35 20.11 29.43
CA ALA A 2 -18.64 20.35 30.10
C ALA A 2 -18.57 21.69 30.86
N ALA A 3 -18.90 22.79 30.19
CA ALA A 3 -19.19 24.08 30.82
C ALA A 3 -19.87 25.00 29.80
N LEU A 4 -21.21 24.96 29.73
CA LEU A 4 -22.00 25.90 28.93
C LEU A 4 -23.15 26.48 29.78
N THR A 5 -22.92 27.70 30.24
CA THR A 5 -23.81 28.88 30.14
C THR A 5 -25.28 28.75 30.54
N PHE A 6 -25.57 29.02 31.82
CA PHE A 6 -26.85 29.56 32.31
C PHE A 6 -26.67 31.07 32.53
N GLY A 7 -27.23 31.95 31.68
CA GLY A 7 -26.92 33.39 31.78
C GLY A 7 -27.96 34.41 31.30
N ALA A 8 -29.13 34.02 30.80
CA ALA A 8 -30.03 34.99 30.13
C ALA A 8 -31.45 35.13 30.72
N LEU A 9 -31.84 34.36 31.75
CA LEU A 9 -33.23 34.34 32.25
C LEU A 9 -33.50 35.16 33.52
N ALA A 10 -32.49 35.70 34.19
CA ALA A 10 -32.65 36.40 35.47
C ALA A 10 -33.24 37.84 35.39
N PRO A 11 -32.95 38.70 34.39
CA PRO A 11 -33.39 40.10 34.44
C PRO A 11 -34.88 40.31 34.10
N ALA A 12 -35.52 39.38 33.38
CA ALA A 12 -36.93 39.51 32.99
C ALA A 12 -37.91 39.29 34.17
N LEU A 13 -37.54 38.48 35.15
CA LEU A 13 -38.37 38.20 36.34
C LEU A 13 -38.40 39.36 37.34
N LEU A 14 -37.33 40.18 37.40
CA LEU A 14 -37.26 41.33 38.30
C LEU A 14 -38.14 42.50 37.84
N LEU A 15 -38.30 42.68 36.52
CA LEU A 15 -39.14 43.75 35.95
C LEU A 15 -40.65 43.48 36.17
N LEU A 16 -41.05 42.21 36.16
CA LEU A 16 -42.43 41.77 36.40
C LEU A 16 -42.86 41.94 37.86
N LEU A 17 -41.94 41.77 38.81
CA LEU A 17 -42.20 41.99 40.25
C LEU A 17 -42.35 43.48 40.61
N LEU A 18 -41.66 44.39 39.91
CA LEU A 18 -41.75 45.84 40.13
C LEU A 18 -43.06 46.46 39.63
N LEU A 19 -43.66 45.91 38.56
CA LEU A 19 -44.94 46.39 38.04
C LEU A 19 -46.14 46.00 38.93
N ALA A 20 -46.04 44.90 39.68
CA ALA A 20 -47.11 44.46 40.58
C ALA A 20 -47.32 45.40 41.80
N SER A 21 -46.28 46.12 42.24
CA SER A 21 -46.38 47.02 43.41
C SER A 21 -47.03 48.38 43.11
N ALA A 22 -47.16 48.78 41.84
CA ALA A 22 -47.72 50.09 41.49
C ALA A 22 -49.27 50.13 41.46
N VAL A 23 -49.94 48.97 41.46
CA VAL A 23 -51.41 48.89 41.41
C VAL A 23 -52.07 49.09 42.80
N GLY A 24 -51.32 48.92 43.89
CA GLY A 24 -51.85 49.05 45.26
C GLY A 24 -52.12 50.47 45.76
N ALA A 25 -51.62 51.52 45.10
CA ALA A 25 -51.68 52.90 45.61
C ALA A 25 -52.94 53.70 45.17
N VAL A 26 -53.81 53.12 44.32
CA VAL A 26 -55.01 53.81 43.80
C VAL A 26 -56.27 53.55 44.67
N ASP A 27 -56.24 52.54 45.53
CA ASP A 27 -57.39 52.15 46.37
C ASP A 27 -57.62 53.08 47.59
N ASP A 28 -56.56 53.71 48.12
CA ASP A 28 -56.68 54.56 49.33
C ASP A 28 -57.40 55.90 49.09
N SER A 29 -57.43 56.40 47.85
CA SER A 29 -58.07 57.70 47.54
C SER A 29 -59.58 57.62 47.38
N VAL A 30 -60.13 56.46 46.98
CA VAL A 30 -61.59 56.28 46.82
C VAL A 30 -62.28 56.15 48.19
N SER A 31 -61.57 55.58 49.18
CA SER A 31 -62.07 55.39 50.55
C SER A 31 -62.19 56.68 51.40
N ALA A 32 -61.51 57.77 51.00
CA ALA A 32 -61.58 59.05 51.68
C ALA A 32 -62.80 59.89 51.27
N VAL A 33 -63.26 59.77 50.02
CA VAL A 33 -64.43 60.51 49.51
C VAL A 33 -65.75 59.89 50.01
N GLN A 34 -65.79 58.56 50.18
CA GLN A 34 -66.98 57.86 50.68
C GLN A 34 -67.32 58.23 52.15
N ARG A 35 -66.32 58.56 52.97
CA ARG A 35 -66.51 58.97 54.38
C ARG A 35 -67.07 60.38 54.55
N HIS A 36 -66.85 61.29 53.59
CA HIS A 36 -67.40 62.64 53.69
C HIS A 36 -68.89 62.74 53.29
N VAL A 37 -69.39 61.82 52.46
CA VAL A 37 -70.80 61.83 52.02
C VAL A 37 -71.75 61.26 53.08
N GLN A 38 -71.29 60.34 53.94
CA GLN A 38 -72.12 59.81 55.05
C GLN A 38 -72.23 60.76 56.26
N SER A 39 -71.31 61.72 56.43
CA SER A 39 -71.33 62.68 57.55
C SER A 39 -72.34 63.82 57.38
N ALA A 40 -72.86 64.08 56.18
CA ALA A 40 -73.73 65.22 55.90
C ALA A 40 -75.23 64.92 56.02
N GLN A 41 -75.64 63.66 56.21
CA GLN A 41 -77.06 63.25 56.31
C GLN A 41 -77.63 63.26 57.74
N SER A 42 -76.87 63.65 58.77
CA SER A 42 -77.28 63.54 60.19
C SER A 42 -77.70 64.85 60.89
N SER A 43 -77.70 66.01 60.21
CA SER A 43 -78.08 67.29 60.86
C SER A 43 -79.49 67.76 60.47
N GLY A 44 -80.50 67.09 61.03
CA GLY A 44 -81.91 67.51 60.95
C GLY A 44 -82.19 68.76 61.78
N VAL A 45 -82.00 69.95 61.20
CA VAL A 45 -82.42 71.23 61.80
C VAL A 45 -83.80 71.59 61.25
N ARG A 46 -84.86 71.28 62.00
CA ARG A 46 -86.25 71.70 61.71
C ARG A 46 -86.38 73.20 61.97
N ARG A 47 -86.70 73.99 60.95
CA ARG A 47 -87.01 75.43 61.07
C ARG A 47 -88.51 75.66 60.82
N ALA A 48 -89.12 76.45 61.70
CA ALA A 48 -90.55 76.73 61.80
C ALA A 48 -91.14 77.47 60.58
N PRO A 49 -92.44 77.30 60.29
CA PRO A 49 -93.12 77.94 59.16
C PRO A 49 -93.41 79.44 59.43
N PRO A 50 -93.17 80.35 58.47
CA PRO A 50 -93.57 81.75 58.57
C PRO A 50 -95.02 81.97 58.10
N GLU A 51 -95.73 82.81 58.86
CA GLU A 51 -97.09 83.28 58.63
C GLU A 51 -97.11 84.37 57.53
N SER A 52 -98.21 84.41 56.76
CA SER A 52 -98.61 85.48 55.82
C SER A 52 -98.04 85.47 54.38
N PRO A 53 -98.89 85.27 53.35
CA PRO A 53 -98.50 85.07 51.95
C PRO A 53 -98.20 86.34 51.13
N ALA A 54 -98.13 87.53 51.72
CA ALA A 54 -97.98 88.78 50.96
C ALA A 54 -96.52 89.29 50.80
N GLU A 55 -95.58 88.86 51.66
CA GLU A 55 -94.17 89.34 51.63
C GLU A 55 -93.20 88.36 50.93
N ALA A 56 -93.66 87.17 50.54
CA ALA A 56 -92.85 86.12 49.93
C ALA A 56 -92.47 86.37 48.45
N SER A 57 -93.12 87.31 47.76
CA SER A 57 -92.94 87.52 46.31
C SER A 57 -91.75 88.41 45.98
N THR A 58 -91.55 89.51 46.72
CA THR A 58 -90.41 90.44 46.54
C THR A 58 -89.10 89.85 47.07
N ALA A 59 -89.11 89.16 48.21
CA ALA A 59 -87.94 88.47 48.75
C ALA A 59 -87.44 87.32 47.84
N LEU A 60 -88.32 86.69 47.06
CA LEU A 60 -87.93 85.64 46.11
C LEU A 60 -87.24 86.21 44.86
N ALA A 61 -87.64 87.40 44.42
CA ALA A 61 -87.05 88.05 43.25
C ALA A 61 -85.61 88.54 43.52
N GLU A 62 -85.38 89.19 44.66
CA GLU A 62 -84.03 89.63 45.07
C GLU A 62 -83.10 88.44 45.30
N ARG A 63 -83.62 87.36 45.87
CA ARG A 63 -82.85 86.14 46.11
C ARG A 63 -82.48 85.41 44.82
N LYS A 64 -83.32 85.47 43.78
CA LYS A 64 -82.99 84.95 42.44
C LYS A 64 -81.91 85.79 41.76
N ALA A 65 -82.00 87.12 41.80
CA ALA A 65 -80.99 88.00 41.23
C ALA A 65 -79.62 87.84 41.91
N ALA A 66 -79.60 87.73 43.25
CA ALA A 66 -78.38 87.46 44.00
C ALA A 66 -77.76 86.09 43.66
N LEU A 67 -78.58 85.05 43.46
CA LEU A 67 -78.13 83.71 43.05
C LEU A 67 -77.54 83.71 41.64
N GLU A 68 -78.11 84.45 40.70
CA GLU A 68 -77.57 84.57 39.34
C GLU A 68 -76.24 85.32 39.33
N ALA A 69 -76.12 86.42 40.10
CA ALA A 69 -74.85 87.13 40.26
C ALA A 69 -73.78 86.21 40.90
N GLN A 70 -74.15 85.42 41.90
CA GLN A 70 -73.24 84.48 42.56
C GLN A 70 -72.82 83.33 41.62
N ARG A 71 -73.74 82.84 40.78
CA ARG A 71 -73.44 81.84 39.74
C ARG A 71 -72.48 82.39 38.69
N LYS A 72 -72.68 83.62 38.23
CA LYS A 72 -71.80 84.26 37.24
C LYS A 72 -70.40 84.50 37.82
N ALA A 73 -70.31 85.00 39.06
CA ALA A 73 -69.04 85.15 39.76
C ALA A 73 -68.34 83.80 40.04
N ALA A 74 -69.11 82.74 40.34
CA ALA A 74 -68.56 81.40 40.49
C ALA A 74 -68.05 80.82 39.17
N GLN A 75 -68.77 81.04 38.07
CA GLN A 75 -68.35 80.63 36.73
C GLN A 75 -67.06 81.34 36.29
N GLU A 76 -66.92 82.65 36.56
CA GLU A 76 -65.68 83.38 36.27
C GLU A 76 -64.51 82.90 37.13
N ARG A 77 -64.74 82.59 38.41
CA ARG A 77 -63.71 81.99 39.27
C ARG A 77 -63.29 80.60 38.81
N ILE A 78 -64.23 79.78 38.33
CA ILE A 78 -63.92 78.46 37.77
C ILE A 78 -63.13 78.63 36.47
N LYS A 79 -63.53 79.55 35.59
CA LYS A 79 -62.83 79.83 34.34
C LYS A 79 -61.40 80.34 34.59
N ALA A 80 -61.23 81.29 35.51
CA ALA A 80 -59.91 81.79 35.89
C ALA A 80 -59.03 80.69 36.52
N LYS A 81 -59.60 79.81 37.37
CA LYS A 81 -58.87 78.66 37.92
C LYS A 81 -58.49 77.63 36.84
N ALA A 82 -59.36 77.39 35.88
CA ALA A 82 -59.09 76.48 34.76
C ALA A 82 -57.98 77.02 33.85
N GLU A 83 -57.99 78.32 33.56
CA GLU A 83 -56.95 78.98 32.77
C GLU A 83 -55.60 79.00 33.51
N ALA A 84 -55.59 79.27 34.82
CA ALA A 84 -54.39 79.18 35.65
C ALA A 84 -53.83 77.74 35.72
N ALA A 85 -54.71 76.74 35.87
CA ALA A 85 -54.30 75.33 35.86
C ALA A 85 -53.79 74.88 34.48
N ALA A 86 -54.35 75.42 33.39
CA ALA A 86 -53.88 75.16 32.03
C ALA A 86 -52.48 75.74 31.79
N LYS A 87 -52.22 76.97 32.24
CA LYS A 87 -50.87 77.57 32.17
C LYS A 87 -49.84 76.78 32.98
N LEU A 88 -50.17 76.41 34.22
CA LEU A 88 -49.28 75.60 35.05
C LEU A 88 -48.98 74.22 34.42
N ARG A 89 -49.98 73.61 33.75
CA ARG A 89 -49.77 72.35 33.01
C ARG A 89 -48.88 72.54 31.78
N GLN A 90 -49.03 73.64 31.05
CA GLN A 90 -48.17 73.96 29.90
C GLN A 90 -46.72 74.20 30.34
N GLU A 91 -46.50 74.95 31.43
CA GLU A 91 -45.17 75.17 32.00
C GLU A 91 -44.54 73.86 32.50
N ALA A 92 -45.29 73.03 33.23
CA ALA A 92 -44.79 71.72 33.68
C ALA A 92 -44.50 70.77 32.50
N GLN A 93 -45.26 70.84 31.41
CA GLN A 93 -44.98 70.07 30.19
C GLN A 93 -43.74 70.60 29.47
N ALA A 94 -43.54 71.91 29.40
CA ALA A 94 -42.35 72.52 28.82
C ALA A 94 -41.09 72.15 29.62
N GLU A 95 -41.14 72.21 30.96
CA GLU A 95 -40.04 71.81 31.83
C GLU A 95 -39.70 70.32 31.68
N ARG A 96 -40.71 69.44 31.60
CA ARG A 96 -40.49 68.00 31.35
C ARG A 96 -39.88 67.74 29.98
N ARG A 97 -40.26 68.50 28.95
CA ARG A 97 -39.66 68.39 27.61
C ARG A 97 -38.20 68.86 27.63
N ALA A 98 -37.91 69.97 28.30
CA ALA A 98 -36.55 70.47 28.45
C ALA A 98 -35.65 69.46 29.21
N LYS A 99 -36.14 68.86 30.30
CA LYS A 99 -35.40 67.82 31.04
C LYS A 99 -35.12 66.59 30.18
N ARG A 100 -36.11 66.10 29.42
CA ARG A 100 -35.91 64.96 28.50
C ARG A 100 -34.93 65.29 27.37
N GLN A 101 -34.95 66.51 26.85
CA GLN A 101 -34.00 66.93 25.82
C GLN A 101 -32.57 66.97 26.38
N ALA A 102 -32.38 67.52 27.58
CA ALA A 102 -31.08 67.52 28.25
C ALA A 102 -30.58 66.09 28.55
N GLU A 103 -31.45 65.21 29.03
CA GLU A 103 -31.10 63.79 29.30
C GLU A 103 -30.71 63.04 28.01
N LEU A 104 -31.43 63.28 26.90
CA LEU A 104 -31.09 62.67 25.61
C LEU A 104 -29.78 63.22 25.04
N GLU A 105 -29.47 64.51 25.24
CA GLU A 105 -28.19 65.08 24.83
C GLU A 105 -27.03 64.53 25.66
N GLU A 106 -27.23 64.32 26.96
CA GLU A 106 -26.24 63.68 27.83
C GLU A 106 -26.00 62.23 27.43
N GLN A 107 -27.06 61.46 27.16
CA GLN A 107 -26.95 60.09 26.65
C GLN A 107 -26.23 60.02 25.30
N ARG A 108 -26.52 60.93 24.37
CA ARG A 108 -25.81 60.99 23.08
C ARG A 108 -24.33 61.25 23.25
N LYS A 109 -23.95 62.17 24.14
CA LYS A 109 -22.53 62.43 24.43
C LYS A 109 -21.83 61.23 25.06
N ALA A 110 -22.50 60.54 25.98
CA ALA A 110 -21.96 59.33 26.60
C ALA A 110 -21.80 58.18 25.59
N ASP A 111 -22.77 57.99 24.70
CA ASP A 111 -22.72 56.97 23.63
C ASP A 111 -21.63 57.29 22.59
N GLU A 112 -21.48 58.56 22.21
CA GLU A 112 -20.41 59.01 21.31
C GLU A 112 -19.02 58.79 21.93
N GLU A 113 -18.85 59.10 23.22
CA GLU A 113 -17.59 58.87 23.94
C GLU A 113 -17.29 57.36 24.09
N ALA A 114 -18.30 56.55 24.39
CA ALA A 114 -18.14 55.09 24.46
C ALA A 114 -17.75 54.49 23.10
N ARG A 115 -18.35 54.97 22.00
CA ARG A 115 -17.99 54.57 20.64
C ARG A 115 -16.57 54.98 20.29
N ALA A 116 -16.15 56.19 20.64
CA ALA A 116 -14.80 56.67 20.38
C ALA A 116 -13.75 55.83 21.12
N ARG A 117 -13.98 55.49 22.39
CA ARG A 117 -13.10 54.61 23.17
C ARG A 117 -13.03 53.19 22.59
N ALA A 118 -14.18 52.62 22.20
CA ALA A 118 -14.24 51.30 21.58
C ALA A 118 -13.52 51.28 20.21
N GLU A 119 -13.63 52.34 19.41
CA GLU A 119 -12.91 52.45 18.14
C GLU A 119 -11.40 52.57 18.34
N GLU A 120 -10.95 53.34 19.33
CA GLU A 120 -9.52 53.46 19.66
C GLU A 120 -8.93 52.12 20.14
N GLU A 121 -9.64 51.40 21.01
CA GLU A 121 -9.23 50.07 21.46
C GLU A 121 -9.20 49.05 20.30
N ALA A 122 -10.20 49.10 19.40
CA ALA A 122 -10.22 48.25 18.21
C ALA A 122 -9.04 48.55 17.28
N ARG A 123 -8.66 49.83 17.11
CA ARG A 123 -7.49 50.22 16.31
C ARG A 123 -6.19 49.71 16.94
N LYS A 124 -6.01 49.84 18.26
CA LYS A 124 -4.84 49.31 18.97
C LYS A 124 -4.75 47.78 18.85
N ALA A 125 -5.87 47.07 19.08
CA ALA A 125 -5.92 45.62 18.95
C ALA A 125 -5.63 45.15 17.50
N ALA A 126 -6.11 45.88 16.48
CA ALA A 126 -5.81 45.57 15.09
C ALA A 126 -4.32 45.79 14.76
N GLU A 127 -3.71 46.84 15.30
CA GLU A 127 -2.27 47.09 15.10
C GLU A 127 -1.40 46.03 15.80
N GLU A 128 -1.75 45.63 17.02
CA GLU A 128 -1.06 44.55 17.73
C GLU A 128 -1.16 43.21 17.00
N ARG A 129 -2.34 42.87 16.46
CA ARG A 129 -2.51 41.68 15.62
C ARG A 129 -1.64 41.73 14.38
N ARG A 130 -1.59 42.88 13.68
CA ARG A 130 -0.73 43.04 12.50
C ARG A 130 0.75 42.86 12.84
N ARG A 131 1.20 43.38 13.98
CA ARG A 131 2.59 43.20 14.45
C ARG A 131 2.87 41.73 14.79
N ALA A 132 1.96 41.06 15.48
CA ALA A 132 2.08 39.63 15.80
C ALA A 132 2.10 38.74 14.55
N GLU A 133 1.25 39.03 13.56
CA GLU A 133 1.24 38.33 12.28
C GLU A 133 2.53 38.56 11.49
N GLU A 134 3.07 39.79 11.48
CA GLU A 134 4.34 40.09 10.82
C GLU A 134 5.52 39.38 11.49
N GLU A 135 5.57 39.31 12.83
CA GLU A 135 6.58 38.55 13.55
C GLU A 135 6.46 37.05 13.33
N ALA A 136 5.23 36.52 13.31
CA ALA A 136 4.99 35.11 13.00
C ALA A 136 5.43 34.76 11.56
N ALA A 137 5.16 35.65 10.60
CA ALA A 137 5.60 35.48 9.22
C ALA A 137 7.14 35.49 9.09
N LYS A 138 7.84 36.40 9.80
CA LYS A 138 9.31 36.44 9.81
C LYS A 138 9.91 35.17 10.41
N ARG A 139 9.36 34.65 11.52
CA ARG A 139 9.80 33.39 12.13
C ARG A 139 9.58 32.21 11.19
N ALA A 140 8.41 32.12 10.56
CA ALA A 140 8.12 31.07 9.59
C ALA A 140 9.07 31.12 8.37
N GLU A 141 9.43 32.31 7.90
CA GLU A 141 10.40 32.48 6.81
C GLU A 141 11.81 32.03 7.21
N GLU A 142 12.27 32.37 8.42
CA GLU A 142 13.57 31.93 8.94
C GLU A 142 13.63 30.41 9.16
N GLU A 143 12.59 29.82 9.73
CA GLU A 143 12.48 28.37 9.90
C GLU A 143 12.49 27.65 8.54
N ALA A 144 11.76 28.16 7.56
CA ALA A 144 11.76 27.62 6.20
C ALA A 144 13.14 27.68 5.54
N LYS A 145 13.91 28.77 5.76
CA LYS A 145 15.28 28.90 5.26
C LYS A 145 16.22 27.89 5.92
N ILE A 146 16.11 27.68 7.24
CA ILE A 146 16.91 26.69 7.97
C ILE A 146 16.59 25.28 7.46
N ALA A 147 15.31 24.93 7.35
CA ALA A 147 14.86 23.63 6.84
C ALA A 147 15.37 23.37 5.41
N ALA A 148 15.32 24.37 4.52
CA ALA A 148 15.82 24.24 3.16
C ALA A 148 17.34 24.01 3.11
N VAL A 149 18.12 24.68 3.97
CA VAL A 149 19.58 24.49 4.06
C VAL A 149 19.91 23.09 4.61
N GLU A 150 19.16 22.61 5.60
CA GLU A 150 19.34 21.25 6.14
C GLU A 150 19.00 20.17 5.12
N GLN A 151 17.89 20.33 4.38
CA GLN A 151 17.52 19.43 3.30
C GLN A 151 18.60 19.40 2.20
N ALA A 152 19.12 20.56 1.80
CA ALA A 152 20.22 20.63 0.83
C ALA A 152 21.51 19.98 1.35
N ARG A 153 21.82 20.08 2.64
CA ARG A 153 22.97 19.39 3.28
C ARG A 153 22.75 17.88 3.32
N ALA A 154 21.54 17.42 3.65
CA ALA A 154 21.19 16.01 3.65
C ALA A 154 21.31 15.41 2.25
N GLU A 155 20.81 16.08 1.22
CA GLU A 155 20.96 15.65 -0.17
C GLU A 155 22.43 15.57 -0.61
N ARG A 156 23.25 16.55 -0.23
CA ARG A 156 24.69 16.54 -0.55
C ARG A 156 25.41 15.37 0.14
N ARG A 157 25.07 15.06 1.39
CA ARG A 157 25.59 13.90 2.12
C ARG A 157 25.17 12.59 1.45
N ALA A 158 23.88 12.45 1.14
CA ALA A 158 23.36 11.27 0.44
C ALA A 158 24.05 11.08 -0.93
N LYS A 159 24.22 12.15 -1.72
CA LYS A 159 24.94 12.11 -3.00
C LYS A 159 26.42 11.74 -2.82
N ALA A 160 27.08 12.23 -1.77
CA ALA A 160 28.48 11.91 -1.48
C ALA A 160 28.65 10.44 -1.04
N GLU A 161 27.75 9.93 -0.20
CA GLU A 161 27.73 8.52 0.23
C GLU A 161 27.43 7.59 -0.95
N ALA A 162 26.46 7.94 -1.80
CA ALA A 162 26.18 7.19 -3.01
C ALA A 162 27.39 7.11 -3.96
N ARG A 163 28.14 8.22 -4.11
CA ARG A 163 29.39 8.22 -4.89
C ARG A 163 30.47 7.33 -4.28
N LYS A 164 30.64 7.35 -2.96
CA LYS A 164 31.60 6.46 -2.25
C LYS A 164 31.22 4.99 -2.41
N ALA A 165 29.94 4.65 -2.22
CA ALA A 165 29.43 3.30 -2.42
C ALA A 165 29.61 2.83 -3.87
N ALA A 166 29.34 3.69 -4.85
CA ALA A 166 29.55 3.38 -6.26
C ALA A 166 31.04 3.16 -6.60
N ALA A 167 31.95 3.94 -6.00
CA ALA A 167 33.39 3.76 -6.18
C ALA A 167 33.88 2.42 -5.58
N GLN A 168 33.44 2.09 -4.36
CA GLN A 168 33.77 0.80 -3.73
C GLN A 168 33.21 -0.39 -4.53
N ALA A 169 31.98 -0.29 -5.02
CA ALA A 169 31.39 -1.31 -5.87
C ALA A 169 32.14 -1.48 -7.21
N ALA A 170 32.65 -0.39 -7.79
CA ALA A 170 33.47 -0.45 -9.00
C ALA A 170 34.83 -1.12 -8.75
N GLU A 171 35.49 -0.80 -7.62
CA GLU A 171 36.74 -1.43 -7.21
C GLU A 171 36.58 -2.94 -6.96
N GLU A 172 35.52 -3.35 -6.25
CA GLU A 172 35.23 -4.77 -6.06
C GLU A 172 34.95 -5.51 -7.36
N ARG A 173 34.24 -4.86 -8.31
CA ARG A 173 34.00 -5.44 -9.64
C ARG A 173 35.30 -5.62 -10.40
N ALA A 174 36.18 -4.62 -10.41
CA ALA A 174 37.49 -4.71 -11.04
C ALA A 174 38.33 -5.83 -10.44
N LYS A 175 38.34 -5.98 -9.11
CA LYS A 175 39.04 -7.07 -8.43
C LYS A 175 38.47 -8.45 -8.78
N ARG A 176 37.15 -8.60 -8.82
CA ARG A 176 36.50 -9.86 -9.23
C ARG A 176 36.78 -10.20 -10.70
N GLU A 177 36.88 -9.19 -11.57
CA GLU A 177 37.23 -9.39 -12.97
C GLU A 177 38.69 -9.79 -13.15
N SER A 178 39.63 -9.18 -12.41
CA SER A 178 41.04 -9.60 -12.45
C SER A 178 41.20 -11.02 -11.91
N GLU A 179 40.55 -11.37 -10.80
CA GLU A 179 40.55 -12.76 -10.27
C GLU A 179 39.94 -13.77 -11.26
N LYS A 180 38.90 -13.38 -12.00
CA LYS A 180 38.32 -14.22 -13.06
C LYS A 180 39.29 -14.41 -14.21
N GLN A 181 39.98 -13.35 -14.65
CA GLN A 181 40.97 -13.43 -15.72
C GLN A 181 42.16 -14.31 -15.31
N GLU A 182 42.66 -14.18 -14.07
CA GLU A 182 43.71 -15.05 -13.54
C GLU A 182 43.27 -16.52 -13.48
N ARG A 183 42.02 -16.80 -13.08
CA ARG A 183 41.48 -18.17 -13.09
C ARG A 183 41.36 -18.75 -14.50
N ILE A 184 41.00 -17.93 -15.49
CA ILE A 184 40.94 -18.35 -16.89
C ILE A 184 42.36 -18.65 -17.38
N ALA A 185 43.31 -17.74 -17.17
CA ALA A 185 44.71 -17.93 -17.54
C ALA A 185 45.33 -19.17 -16.88
N ALA A 186 45.07 -19.41 -15.59
CA ALA A 186 45.52 -20.59 -14.89
C ALA A 186 44.94 -21.90 -15.46
N ARG A 187 43.66 -21.89 -15.86
CA ARG A 187 43.02 -23.05 -16.53
C ARG A 187 43.61 -23.31 -17.91
N GLU A 188 43.88 -22.26 -18.68
CA GLU A 188 44.52 -22.39 -19.99
C GLU A 188 45.96 -22.90 -19.87
N ALA A 189 46.74 -22.39 -18.91
CA ALA A 189 48.08 -22.90 -18.61
C ALA A 189 48.05 -24.39 -18.21
N LYS A 190 47.07 -24.77 -17.37
CA LYS A 190 46.89 -26.19 -16.98
C LYS A 190 46.54 -27.07 -18.19
N ARG A 191 45.64 -26.62 -19.07
CA ARG A 191 45.29 -27.37 -20.30
C ARG A 191 46.49 -27.54 -21.22
N LYS A 192 47.30 -26.49 -21.42
CA LYS A 192 48.53 -26.58 -22.21
C LYS A 192 49.52 -27.58 -21.62
N ALA A 193 49.72 -27.57 -20.30
CA ALA A 193 50.59 -28.54 -19.64
C ALA A 193 50.06 -29.98 -19.77
N GLU A 194 48.74 -30.19 -19.61
CA GLU A 194 48.11 -31.50 -19.82
C GLU A 194 48.22 -31.97 -21.29
N GLU A 195 48.10 -31.05 -22.26
CA GLU A 195 48.30 -31.33 -23.68
C GLU A 195 49.75 -31.70 -24.02
N GLU A 196 50.75 -30.95 -23.49
CA GLU A 196 52.17 -31.26 -23.65
C GLU A 196 52.53 -32.61 -23.03
N GLU A 197 52.02 -32.92 -21.83
CA GLU A 197 52.20 -34.23 -21.19
C GLU A 197 51.56 -35.36 -22.02
N ALA A 198 50.37 -35.13 -22.57
CA ALA A 198 49.70 -36.08 -23.44
C ALA A 198 50.47 -36.32 -24.74
N GLN A 199 51.03 -35.26 -25.35
CA GLN A 199 51.89 -35.38 -26.54
C GLN A 199 53.16 -36.17 -26.24
N LEU A 200 53.82 -35.90 -25.11
CA LEU A 200 55.02 -36.63 -24.71
C LEU A 200 54.71 -38.12 -24.47
N LYS A 201 53.60 -38.43 -23.79
CA LYS A 201 53.14 -39.82 -23.61
C LYS A 201 52.80 -40.51 -24.92
N ALA A 202 52.14 -39.81 -25.84
CA ALA A 202 51.82 -40.34 -27.17
C ALA A 202 53.09 -40.62 -27.99
N GLN A 203 54.08 -39.73 -27.91
CA GLN A 203 55.37 -39.93 -28.56
C GLN A 203 56.13 -41.13 -27.98
N MET A 204 56.20 -41.26 -26.64
CA MET A 204 56.80 -42.42 -25.98
C MET A 204 56.08 -43.73 -26.34
N ALA A 205 54.75 -43.71 -26.44
CA ALA A 205 53.97 -44.88 -26.86
C ALA A 205 54.29 -45.27 -28.31
N ALA A 206 54.32 -44.30 -29.23
CA ALA A 206 54.66 -44.54 -30.63
C ALA A 206 56.09 -45.08 -30.80
N ASP A 207 57.06 -44.58 -30.04
CA ASP A 207 58.43 -45.09 -30.08
C ASP A 207 58.54 -46.50 -29.48
N ASN A 208 57.76 -46.80 -28.45
CA ASN A 208 57.66 -48.16 -27.91
C ASN A 208 57.00 -49.13 -28.90
N GLU A 209 55.94 -48.72 -29.60
CA GLU A 209 55.33 -49.52 -30.66
C GLU A 209 56.32 -49.80 -31.80
N ARG A 210 57.05 -48.78 -32.27
CA ARG A 210 58.10 -48.95 -33.28
C ARG A 210 59.19 -49.91 -32.80
N ALA A 211 59.60 -49.82 -31.53
CA ALA A 211 60.57 -50.74 -30.94
C ALA A 211 60.03 -52.19 -30.87
N GLN A 212 58.75 -52.36 -30.52
CA GLN A 212 58.09 -53.67 -30.50
C GLN A 212 57.94 -54.26 -31.89
N GLU A 213 57.56 -53.47 -32.89
CA GLU A 213 57.48 -53.88 -34.29
C GLU A 213 58.86 -54.30 -34.81
N ALA A 214 59.89 -53.51 -34.54
CA ALA A 214 61.26 -53.84 -34.90
C ALA A 214 61.72 -55.15 -34.24
N ALA A 215 61.43 -55.33 -32.95
CA ALA A 215 61.74 -56.56 -32.22
C ALA A 215 60.97 -57.78 -32.77
N LEU A 216 59.70 -57.60 -33.14
CA LEU A 216 58.86 -58.65 -33.73
C LEU A 216 59.37 -59.03 -35.12
N LEU A 217 59.80 -58.04 -35.91
CA LEU A 217 60.37 -58.25 -37.24
C LEU A 217 61.71 -58.97 -37.15
N ALA A 218 62.58 -58.58 -36.20
CA ALA A 218 63.82 -59.29 -35.89
C ALA A 218 63.55 -60.73 -35.43
N ARG A 219 62.55 -60.97 -34.57
CA ARG A 219 62.14 -62.32 -34.15
C ARG A 219 61.63 -63.15 -35.33
N ARG A 220 60.83 -62.56 -36.23
CA ARG A 220 60.36 -63.23 -37.46
C ARG A 220 61.52 -63.60 -38.37
N GLN A 221 62.49 -62.70 -38.56
CA GLN A 221 63.69 -62.98 -39.35
C GLN A 221 64.54 -64.07 -38.71
N ALA A 222 64.78 -63.99 -37.39
CA ALA A 222 65.50 -65.04 -36.66
C ALA A 222 64.77 -66.38 -36.70
N ALA A 223 63.44 -66.40 -36.61
CA ALA A 223 62.63 -67.61 -36.73
C ALA A 223 62.68 -68.19 -38.15
N LYS A 224 62.61 -67.34 -39.19
CA LYS A 224 62.81 -67.75 -40.60
C LYS A 224 64.19 -68.35 -40.80
N ALA A 225 65.24 -67.70 -40.29
CA ALA A 225 66.61 -68.21 -40.36
C ALA A 225 66.76 -69.55 -39.62
N LYS A 226 66.17 -69.69 -38.43
CA LYS A 226 66.15 -70.95 -37.68
C LYS A 226 65.36 -72.05 -38.40
N ARG A 227 64.23 -71.73 -39.04
CA ARG A 227 63.47 -72.69 -39.86
C ARG A 227 64.28 -73.12 -41.07
N ALA A 228 64.88 -72.19 -41.80
CA ALA A 228 65.75 -72.51 -42.93
C ALA A 228 66.94 -73.37 -42.51
N ALA A 229 67.58 -73.06 -41.37
CA ALA A 229 68.67 -73.86 -40.82
C ALA A 229 68.21 -75.28 -40.43
N ARG A 230 67.05 -75.40 -39.76
CA ARG A 230 66.46 -76.70 -39.42
C ARG A 230 66.02 -77.49 -40.64
N GLU A 231 65.48 -76.84 -41.66
CA GLU A 231 65.11 -77.49 -42.92
C GLU A 231 66.36 -77.97 -43.68
N GLU A 232 67.45 -77.21 -43.69
CA GLU A 232 68.73 -77.69 -44.22
C GLU A 232 69.28 -78.87 -43.42
N GLU A 233 69.25 -78.77 -42.08
CA GLU A 233 69.70 -79.83 -41.19
C GLU A 233 68.86 -81.09 -41.36
N GLN A 234 67.52 -80.96 -41.39
CA GLN A 234 66.58 -82.04 -41.69
C GLN A 234 66.83 -82.62 -43.07
N LYS A 235 67.03 -81.81 -44.12
CA LYS A 235 67.39 -82.34 -45.46
C LYS A 235 68.72 -83.09 -45.44
N ARG A 236 69.71 -82.62 -44.69
CA ARG A 236 71.00 -83.31 -44.53
C ARG A 236 70.84 -84.59 -43.72
N GLU A 237 70.02 -84.60 -42.70
CA GLU A 237 69.68 -85.79 -41.90
C GLU A 237 68.86 -86.78 -42.70
N GLU A 238 67.84 -86.36 -43.44
CA GLU A 238 67.06 -87.18 -44.37
C GLU A 238 67.95 -87.75 -45.47
N MET A 239 68.85 -86.95 -46.07
CA MET A 239 69.83 -87.48 -47.03
C MET A 239 70.76 -88.50 -46.39
N ARG A 240 71.27 -88.24 -45.17
CA ARG A 240 72.10 -89.19 -44.43
C ARG A 240 71.35 -90.46 -44.06
N ALA A 241 70.12 -90.33 -43.56
CA ALA A 241 69.24 -91.42 -43.16
C ALA A 241 68.80 -92.25 -44.37
N ASN A 242 68.43 -91.61 -45.49
CA ASN A 242 68.11 -92.29 -46.74
C ASN A 242 69.34 -93.00 -47.32
N TRP A 243 70.51 -92.37 -47.27
CA TRP A 243 71.77 -93.01 -47.68
C TRP A 243 72.13 -94.20 -46.78
N GLN A 244 72.01 -94.06 -45.45
CA GLN A 244 72.21 -95.14 -44.49
C GLN A 244 71.16 -96.24 -44.64
N ALA A 245 69.89 -95.89 -44.86
CA ALA A 245 68.81 -96.85 -45.09
C ALA A 245 69.01 -97.60 -46.41
N LYS A 246 69.51 -96.95 -47.47
CA LYS A 246 69.89 -97.62 -48.71
C LYS A 246 71.07 -98.57 -48.52
N LEU A 247 72.07 -98.16 -47.73
CA LEU A 247 73.19 -99.02 -47.36
C LEU A 247 72.77 -100.20 -46.50
N ALA A 248 71.92 -99.96 -45.51
CA ALA A 248 71.36 -100.98 -44.63
C ALA A 248 70.47 -101.93 -45.42
N ALA A 249 69.55 -101.45 -46.25
CA ALA A 249 68.72 -102.26 -47.12
C ALA A 249 69.55 -103.07 -48.12
N LYS A 250 70.64 -102.51 -48.65
CA LYS A 250 71.55 -103.24 -49.53
C LYS A 250 72.28 -104.36 -48.78
N ARG A 251 72.81 -104.07 -47.58
CA ARG A 251 73.46 -105.08 -46.72
C ARG A 251 72.48 -106.15 -46.26
N GLU A 252 71.29 -105.74 -45.83
CA GLU A 252 70.20 -106.65 -45.47
C GLU A 252 69.78 -107.50 -46.66
N ALA A 253 69.67 -106.96 -47.87
CA ALA A 253 69.36 -107.75 -49.06
C ALA A 253 70.49 -108.72 -49.44
N GLU A 254 71.75 -108.31 -49.29
CA GLU A 254 72.93 -109.18 -49.48
C GLU A 254 73.00 -110.30 -48.43
N GLU A 255 72.69 -110.01 -47.16
CA GLU A 255 72.58 -111.00 -46.08
C GLU A 255 71.37 -111.91 -46.26
N GLU A 256 70.21 -111.34 -46.59
CA GLU A 256 68.94 -112.06 -46.78
C GLU A 256 69.04 -113.05 -47.95
N ALA A 257 69.76 -112.70 -49.02
CA ALA A 257 70.07 -113.60 -50.14
C ALA A 257 70.95 -114.81 -49.77
N LEU A 258 71.65 -114.78 -48.64
CA LEU A 258 72.49 -115.87 -48.13
C LEU A 258 71.77 -116.76 -47.11
N LEU A 259 70.60 -116.34 -46.62
CA LEU A 259 69.83 -117.07 -45.62
C LEU A 259 68.92 -118.10 -46.28
N PRO A 260 68.69 -119.26 -45.63
CA PRO A 260 67.70 -120.24 -46.07
C PRO A 260 66.29 -119.63 -46.10
N GLU A 261 65.46 -120.08 -47.03
CA GLU A 261 64.16 -119.50 -47.39
C GLU A 261 63.18 -119.36 -46.20
N GLU A 262 63.27 -120.26 -45.20
CA GLU A 262 62.47 -120.19 -43.97
C GLU A 262 62.80 -118.98 -43.08
N GLU A 263 64.08 -118.56 -43.01
CA GLU A 263 64.49 -117.40 -42.22
C GLU A 263 64.13 -116.08 -42.92
N GLN A 264 64.04 -116.06 -44.26
CA GLN A 264 63.57 -114.90 -45.02
C GLN A 264 62.10 -114.58 -44.70
N LEU A 265 61.23 -115.61 -44.62
CA LEU A 265 59.82 -115.42 -44.24
C LEU A 265 59.67 -114.83 -42.83
N GLN A 266 60.43 -115.32 -41.85
CA GLN A 266 60.38 -114.80 -40.47
C GLN A 266 60.81 -113.33 -40.40
N ARG A 267 61.78 -112.91 -41.21
CA ARG A 267 62.20 -111.50 -41.29
C ARG A 267 61.14 -110.60 -41.93
N VAL A 268 60.41 -111.09 -42.93
CA VAL A 268 59.28 -110.35 -43.54
C VAL A 268 58.14 -110.17 -42.53
N GLU A 269 57.79 -111.21 -41.76
CA GLU A 269 56.77 -111.11 -40.71
C GLU A 269 57.18 -110.12 -39.60
N ALA A 270 58.45 -110.15 -39.16
CA ALA A 270 58.97 -109.20 -38.18
C ALA A 270 58.95 -107.74 -38.69
N ARG A 271 59.21 -107.51 -39.99
CA ARG A 271 59.09 -106.18 -40.61
C ARG A 271 57.63 -105.70 -40.62
N GLN A 272 56.67 -106.59 -40.91
CA GLN A 272 55.25 -106.26 -40.85
C GLN A 272 54.78 -105.92 -39.43
N GLN A 273 55.25 -106.66 -38.42
CA GLN A 273 54.93 -106.38 -37.01
C GLN A 273 55.46 -105.01 -36.55
N ARG A 274 56.73 -104.68 -36.86
CA ARG A 274 57.30 -103.36 -36.54
C ARG A 274 56.56 -102.21 -37.23
N ALA A 275 56.17 -102.40 -38.50
CA ALA A 275 55.38 -101.40 -39.22
C ALA A 275 53.99 -101.19 -38.58
N ALA A 276 53.37 -102.27 -38.09
CA ALA A 276 52.10 -102.18 -37.36
C ALA A 276 52.26 -101.44 -36.01
N GLU A 277 53.32 -101.72 -35.25
CA GLU A 277 53.61 -101.01 -33.99
C GLU A 277 53.90 -99.52 -34.21
N GLU A 278 54.64 -99.17 -35.27
CA GLU A 278 54.92 -97.76 -35.60
C GLU A 278 53.64 -97.02 -36.03
N ALA A 279 52.77 -97.68 -36.79
CA ALA A 279 51.45 -97.13 -37.13
C ALA A 279 50.59 -96.89 -35.88
N GLN A 280 50.60 -97.81 -34.91
CA GLN A 280 49.91 -97.62 -33.63
C GLN A 280 50.47 -96.45 -32.82
N ARG A 281 51.79 -96.27 -32.79
CA ARG A 281 52.41 -95.11 -32.12
C ARG A 281 52.01 -93.78 -32.76
N ARG A 282 51.98 -93.71 -34.10
CA ARG A 282 51.54 -92.50 -34.82
C ARG A 282 50.07 -92.18 -34.52
N ALA A 283 49.20 -93.19 -34.48
CA ALA A 283 47.81 -93.01 -34.11
C ALA A 283 47.67 -92.46 -32.67
N ALA A 284 48.42 -93.00 -31.72
CA ALA A 284 48.43 -92.51 -30.33
C ALA A 284 48.95 -91.06 -30.20
N GLU A 285 49.97 -90.68 -30.99
CA GLU A 285 50.46 -89.30 -31.03
C GLU A 285 49.44 -88.32 -31.63
N GLU A 286 48.70 -88.73 -32.67
CA GLU A 286 47.62 -87.92 -33.24
C GLU A 286 46.47 -87.74 -32.25
N GLU A 287 46.07 -88.79 -31.54
CA GLU A 287 45.06 -88.72 -30.48
C GLU A 287 45.51 -87.78 -29.35
N ALA A 288 46.78 -87.84 -28.93
CA ALA A 288 47.33 -86.93 -27.92
C ALA A 288 47.32 -85.46 -28.39
N ARG A 289 47.58 -85.20 -29.68
CA ARG A 289 47.49 -83.84 -30.26
C ARG A 289 46.05 -83.34 -30.28
N GLN A 290 45.09 -84.18 -30.64
CA GLN A 290 43.67 -83.83 -30.61
C GLN A 290 43.22 -83.50 -29.18
N ALA A 291 43.57 -84.34 -28.20
CA ALA A 291 43.27 -84.09 -26.80
C ALA A 291 43.92 -82.79 -26.26
N ALA A 292 45.12 -82.43 -26.74
CA ALA A 292 45.75 -81.16 -26.39
C ALA A 292 44.99 -79.95 -26.98
N ALA A 293 44.56 -80.04 -28.25
CA ALA A 293 43.79 -78.99 -28.91
C ALA A 293 42.43 -78.76 -28.23
N GLU A 294 41.75 -79.83 -27.80
CA GLU A 294 40.49 -79.73 -27.05
C GLU A 294 40.68 -79.03 -25.69
N ARG A 295 41.79 -79.31 -24.99
CA ARG A 295 42.13 -78.62 -23.74
C ARG A 295 42.40 -77.13 -23.93
N GLU A 296 43.07 -76.75 -25.02
CA GLU A 296 43.29 -75.34 -25.36
C GLU A 296 41.97 -74.63 -25.68
N HIS A 297 41.08 -75.25 -26.46
CA HIS A 297 39.75 -74.71 -26.74
C HIS A 297 38.95 -74.52 -25.45
N ALA A 298 38.92 -75.53 -24.58
CA ALA A 298 38.23 -75.45 -23.29
C ALA A 298 38.83 -74.36 -22.37
N ALA A 299 40.14 -74.13 -22.43
CA ALA A 299 40.79 -73.03 -21.71
C ALA A 299 40.40 -71.67 -22.28
N ALA A 300 40.34 -71.52 -23.60
CA ALA A 300 39.89 -70.31 -24.27
C ALA A 300 38.43 -69.97 -23.92
N ASP A 301 37.54 -70.96 -23.90
CA ASP A 301 36.14 -70.79 -23.50
C ASP A 301 36.01 -70.32 -22.04
N ARG A 302 36.82 -70.87 -21.13
CA ARG A 302 36.86 -70.42 -19.73
C ARG A 302 37.37 -68.98 -19.60
N ALA A 303 38.35 -68.59 -20.41
CA ALA A 303 38.86 -67.23 -20.44
C ALA A 303 37.80 -66.24 -20.97
N ALA A 304 37.09 -66.61 -22.04
CA ALA A 304 35.99 -65.83 -22.60
C ALA A 304 34.87 -65.60 -21.57
N LYS A 305 34.45 -66.66 -20.86
CA LYS A 305 33.44 -66.55 -19.79
C LYS A 305 33.88 -65.63 -18.64
N ARG A 306 35.17 -65.66 -18.26
CA ARG A 306 35.72 -64.74 -17.24
C ARG A 306 35.73 -63.29 -17.72
N ALA A 307 36.06 -63.06 -18.99
CA ALA A 307 36.03 -61.72 -19.59
C ALA A 307 34.60 -61.17 -19.62
N GLN A 308 33.62 -61.98 -20.02
CA GLN A 308 32.21 -61.61 -20.00
C GLN A 308 31.73 -61.26 -18.58
N ALA A 309 32.02 -62.11 -17.59
CA ALA A 309 31.64 -61.85 -16.20
C ALA A 309 32.29 -60.56 -15.64
N LYS A 310 33.51 -60.22 -16.08
CA LYS A 310 34.16 -58.95 -15.74
C LYS A 310 33.43 -57.76 -16.37
N ALA A 311 33.08 -57.85 -17.65
CA ALA A 311 32.34 -56.81 -18.35
C ALA A 311 30.94 -56.57 -17.73
N GLU A 312 30.24 -57.63 -17.32
CA GLU A 312 28.94 -57.52 -16.64
C GLU A 312 29.06 -56.81 -15.28
N ARG A 313 30.11 -57.11 -14.50
CA ARG A 313 30.37 -56.41 -13.22
C ARG A 313 30.67 -54.93 -13.42
N GLU A 314 31.44 -54.61 -14.46
CA GLU A 314 31.77 -53.22 -14.81
C GLU A 314 30.52 -52.46 -15.28
N ALA A 315 29.67 -53.09 -16.10
CA ALA A 315 28.39 -52.54 -16.51
C ALA A 315 27.46 -52.28 -15.29
N HIS A 316 27.36 -53.23 -14.36
CA HIS A 316 26.60 -53.06 -13.13
C HIS A 316 27.14 -51.91 -12.27
N PHE A 317 28.47 -51.79 -12.14
CA PHE A 317 29.09 -50.67 -11.42
C PHE A 317 28.74 -49.32 -12.06
N GLN A 318 28.81 -49.21 -13.39
CA GLN A 318 28.41 -48.01 -14.12
C GLN A 318 26.93 -47.68 -13.90
N GLN A 319 26.05 -48.69 -13.91
CA GLN A 319 24.63 -48.51 -13.62
C GLN A 319 24.38 -47.98 -12.20
N VAL A 320 25.10 -48.50 -11.19
CA VAL A 320 25.03 -47.99 -9.81
C VAL A 320 25.50 -46.53 -9.73
N GLN A 321 26.57 -46.16 -10.43
CA GLN A 321 27.03 -44.77 -10.50
C GLN A 321 26.00 -43.84 -11.16
N GLN A 322 25.33 -44.29 -12.22
CA GLN A 322 24.25 -43.54 -12.86
C GLN A 322 23.06 -43.33 -11.92
N LEU A 323 22.63 -44.39 -11.22
CA LEU A 323 21.53 -44.29 -10.24
C LEU A 323 21.87 -43.34 -9.09
N ARG A 324 23.13 -43.33 -8.64
CA ARG A 324 23.59 -42.39 -7.61
C ARG A 324 23.52 -40.93 -8.10
N ARG A 325 23.98 -40.65 -9.33
CA ARG A 325 23.85 -39.31 -9.93
C ARG A 325 22.39 -38.88 -10.06
N GLN A 326 21.51 -39.78 -10.50
CA GLN A 326 20.07 -39.50 -10.57
C GLN A 326 19.45 -39.23 -9.20
N ALA A 327 19.90 -39.92 -8.14
CA ALA A 327 19.46 -39.65 -6.78
C ALA A 327 19.93 -38.27 -6.29
N GLU A 328 21.20 -37.92 -6.53
CA GLU A 328 21.76 -36.61 -6.20
C GLU A 328 21.03 -35.47 -6.95
N GLU A 329 20.70 -35.67 -8.23
CA GLU A 329 19.90 -34.73 -9.02
C GLU A 329 18.47 -34.57 -8.45
N ARG A 330 17.82 -35.66 -8.04
CA ARG A 330 16.50 -35.60 -7.40
C ARG A 330 16.52 -34.87 -6.07
N ASP A 331 17.56 -35.06 -5.27
CA ASP A 331 17.72 -34.35 -4.00
C ASP A 331 18.01 -32.86 -4.21
N ALA A 332 18.83 -32.53 -5.21
CA ALA A 332 19.03 -31.15 -5.65
C ALA A 332 17.71 -30.50 -6.11
N GLN A 333 16.90 -31.21 -6.90
CA GLN A 333 15.59 -30.71 -7.34
C GLN A 333 14.63 -30.48 -6.15
N ARG A 334 14.61 -31.40 -5.17
CA ARG A 334 13.82 -31.23 -3.94
C ARG A 334 14.26 -30.02 -3.13
N ALA A 335 15.56 -29.72 -3.08
CA ALA A 335 16.08 -28.54 -2.42
C ALA A 335 15.64 -27.25 -3.12
N VAL A 336 15.66 -27.22 -4.46
CA VAL A 336 15.14 -26.11 -5.28
C VAL A 336 13.65 -25.89 -5.02
N ASP A 337 12.84 -26.96 -5.05
CA ASP A 337 11.40 -26.86 -4.80
C ASP A 337 11.09 -26.38 -3.38
N LYS A 338 11.88 -26.82 -2.39
CA LYS A 338 11.78 -26.36 -0.99
C LYS A 338 12.12 -24.87 -0.87
N ALA A 339 13.18 -24.40 -1.53
CA ALA A 339 13.56 -22.99 -1.55
C ALA A 339 12.48 -22.13 -2.22
N LYS A 340 11.88 -22.62 -3.31
CA LYS A 340 10.78 -21.94 -4.00
C LYS A 340 9.55 -21.79 -3.09
N ARG A 341 9.15 -22.85 -2.38
CA ARG A 341 8.05 -22.78 -1.40
C ARG A 341 8.33 -21.80 -0.27
N ALA A 342 9.57 -21.76 0.23
CA ALA A 342 9.96 -20.79 1.26
C ALA A 342 9.87 -19.34 0.75
N ALA A 343 10.29 -19.08 -0.48
CA ALA A 343 10.16 -17.78 -1.12
C ALA A 343 8.68 -17.39 -1.36
N ASP A 344 7.84 -18.34 -1.80
CA ASP A 344 6.40 -18.12 -1.96
C ASP A 344 5.71 -17.82 -0.62
N ASP A 345 6.12 -18.51 0.46
CA ASP A 345 5.61 -18.26 1.82
C ASP A 345 6.06 -16.89 2.35
N GLU A 346 7.30 -16.47 2.09
CA GLU A 346 7.80 -15.14 2.44
C GLU A 346 7.05 -14.04 1.67
N ALA A 347 6.82 -14.24 0.37
CA ALA A 347 6.01 -13.34 -0.44
C ALA A 347 4.57 -13.22 0.08
N ARG A 348 3.96 -14.34 0.50
CA ARG A 348 2.64 -14.33 1.16
C ARG A 348 2.64 -13.54 2.47
N ARG A 349 3.68 -13.70 3.30
CA ARG A 349 3.81 -12.93 4.55
C ARG A 349 3.98 -11.44 4.28
N ALA A 350 4.81 -11.07 3.30
CA ALA A 350 4.98 -9.69 2.88
C ALA A 350 3.66 -9.08 2.39
N ALA A 351 2.90 -9.80 1.57
CA ALA A 351 1.59 -9.35 1.09
C ALA A 351 0.55 -9.17 2.23
N VAL A 352 0.58 -10.02 3.25
CA VAL A 352 -0.29 -9.88 4.44
C VAL A 352 0.08 -8.64 5.25
N GLU A 353 1.36 -8.37 5.47
CA GLU A 353 1.82 -7.17 6.17
C GLU A 353 1.53 -5.89 5.36
N GLU A 354 1.71 -5.90 4.04
CA GLU A 354 1.34 -4.77 3.18
C GLU A 354 -0.17 -4.49 3.28
N ARG A 355 -1.01 -5.53 3.27
CA ARG A 355 -2.46 -5.38 3.44
C ARG A 355 -2.83 -4.87 4.84
N ARG A 356 -2.10 -5.28 5.87
CA ARG A 356 -2.29 -4.76 7.24
C ARG A 356 -1.96 -3.28 7.31
N LEU A 357 -0.81 -2.85 6.77
CA LEU A 357 -0.41 -1.45 6.71
C LEU A 357 -1.40 -0.61 5.88
N ALA A 358 -1.92 -1.15 4.78
CA ALA A 358 -2.95 -0.50 3.99
C ALA A 358 -4.26 -0.31 4.78
N ASN A 359 -4.69 -1.32 5.54
CA ASN A 359 -5.85 -1.21 6.43
C ASN A 359 -5.63 -0.22 7.58
N GLU A 360 -4.42 -0.14 8.14
CA GLU A 360 -4.07 0.84 9.17
C GLU A 360 -4.13 2.27 8.62
N ARG A 361 -3.65 2.51 7.40
CA ARG A 361 -3.78 3.81 6.70
C ARG A 361 -5.24 4.19 6.46
N ALA A 362 -6.05 3.26 5.95
CA ALA A 362 -7.47 3.49 5.70
C ALA A 362 -8.25 3.87 6.98
N ARG A 363 -7.91 3.26 8.13
CA ARG A 363 -8.51 3.62 9.42
C ARG A 363 -8.14 5.04 9.88
N GLY A 364 -6.93 5.50 9.60
CA GLY A 364 -6.53 6.88 9.89
C GLY A 364 -7.34 7.89 9.10
N ASP A 365 -7.56 7.62 7.81
CA ASP A 365 -8.33 8.51 6.93
C ASP A 365 -9.83 8.57 7.31
N ASP A 366 -10.41 7.46 7.80
CA ASP A 366 -11.81 7.43 8.27
C ASP A 366 -12.04 8.24 9.55
N GLU A 367 -11.07 8.29 10.47
CA GLU A 367 -11.15 9.13 11.69
C GLU A 367 -11.07 10.63 11.35
N ASP A 368 -10.24 11.01 10.39
CA ASP A 368 -10.15 12.40 9.93
C ASP A 368 -11.40 12.81 9.14
N ARG A 369 -11.99 11.89 8.37
CA ARG A 369 -13.25 12.12 7.65
C ARG A 369 -14.45 12.24 8.58
N ALA A 370 -14.49 11.46 9.67
CA ALA A 370 -15.52 11.58 10.70
C ALA A 370 -15.46 12.93 11.43
N ARG A 371 -14.25 13.43 11.74
CA ARG A 371 -14.07 14.78 12.32
C ARG A 371 -14.43 15.90 11.36
N ALA A 372 -14.17 15.75 10.07
CA ALA A 372 -14.60 16.70 9.05
C ALA A 372 -16.14 16.71 8.89
N GLN A 373 -16.79 15.55 9.03
CA GLN A 373 -18.24 15.42 8.96
C GLN A 373 -18.94 16.08 10.17
N GLU A 374 -18.40 15.93 11.38
CA GLU A 374 -18.94 16.61 12.58
C GLU A 374 -18.75 18.14 12.54
N ALA A 375 -17.66 18.63 11.94
CA ALA A 375 -17.45 20.07 11.72
C ALA A 375 -18.45 20.67 10.71
N ALA A 376 -18.87 19.89 9.70
CA ALA A 376 -19.87 20.32 8.72
C ALA A 376 -21.31 20.36 9.30
N ASP A 377 -21.59 19.58 10.35
CA ASP A 377 -22.91 19.53 10.98
C ASP A 377 -23.19 20.72 11.91
N GLN A 378 -22.16 21.39 12.42
CA GLN A 378 -22.30 22.56 13.32
C GLN A 378 -22.32 23.92 12.59
N ALA A 379 -22.06 23.97 11.29
CA ALA A 379 -21.89 25.22 10.52
C ALA A 379 -23.18 25.79 9.87
N GLY A 380 -24.37 25.43 10.37
CA GLY A 380 -25.63 26.03 9.90
C GLY A 380 -26.06 25.60 8.49
N ALA A 381 -25.69 24.40 8.04
CA ALA A 381 -26.04 23.91 6.72
C ALA A 381 -27.53 23.53 6.58
N LEU A 382 -28.17 24.04 5.53
CA LEU A 382 -29.57 23.83 5.14
C LEU A 382 -29.70 22.68 4.14
N ARG A 383 -30.79 21.92 4.21
CA ARG A 383 -31.09 20.83 3.26
C ARG A 383 -31.97 21.36 2.15
N VAL A 384 -31.56 21.24 0.89
CA VAL A 384 -32.30 21.70 -0.28
C VAL A 384 -32.59 20.49 -1.17
N ARG A 385 -33.78 20.42 -1.77
CA ARG A 385 -34.17 19.37 -2.71
C ARG A 385 -34.07 19.91 -4.12
N VAL A 386 -33.39 19.19 -4.99
CA VAL A 386 -33.22 19.56 -6.39
C VAL A 386 -33.93 18.53 -7.26
N ARG A 387 -34.90 18.97 -8.07
CA ARG A 387 -35.66 18.13 -8.98
C ARG A 387 -35.17 18.33 -10.41
N GLY A 388 -34.67 17.26 -11.01
CA GLY A 388 -34.25 17.22 -12.40
C GLY A 388 -35.42 17.16 -13.39
N PRO A 389 -35.16 17.41 -14.68
CA PRO A 389 -36.18 17.43 -15.74
C PRO A 389 -36.84 16.06 -15.95
N ARG A 390 -36.15 14.98 -15.57
CA ARG A 390 -36.65 13.60 -15.63
C ARG A 390 -37.47 13.18 -14.39
N GLY A 391 -37.72 14.11 -13.47
CA GLY A 391 -38.42 13.84 -12.21
C GLY A 391 -37.57 13.23 -11.10
N ASN A 392 -36.26 13.07 -11.31
CA ASN A 392 -35.32 12.62 -10.29
C ASN A 392 -35.10 13.72 -9.24
N GLU A 393 -35.24 13.39 -7.96
CA GLU A 393 -35.02 14.33 -6.86
C GLU A 393 -33.77 13.97 -6.07
N VAL A 394 -32.95 14.97 -5.76
CA VAL A 394 -31.72 14.82 -4.98
C VAL A 394 -31.74 15.82 -3.82
N GLU A 395 -31.62 15.31 -2.60
CA GLU A 395 -31.47 16.15 -1.41
C GLU A 395 -29.97 16.43 -1.16
N LEU A 396 -29.62 17.71 -1.03
CA LEU A 396 -28.27 18.21 -0.80
C LEU A 396 -28.22 19.06 0.47
N LYS A 397 -27.15 18.92 1.24
CA LYS A 397 -26.87 19.75 2.41
C LYS A 397 -25.89 20.86 2.01
N VAL A 398 -26.29 22.12 2.17
CA VAL A 398 -25.57 23.31 1.68
C VAL A 398 -25.37 24.29 2.83
N VAL A 399 -24.17 24.83 2.98
CA VAL A 399 -23.86 25.85 4.00
C VAL A 399 -24.35 27.21 3.53
N ARG A 400 -25.02 27.98 4.40
CA ARG A 400 -25.71 29.24 4.02
C ARG A 400 -24.82 30.29 3.35
N ASN A 401 -23.56 30.36 3.76
CA ASN A 401 -22.58 31.37 3.32
C ASN A 401 -21.69 30.90 2.14
N VAL A 402 -21.99 29.76 1.53
CA VAL A 402 -21.19 29.19 0.43
C VAL A 402 -21.91 29.44 -0.90
N ARG A 403 -21.15 29.84 -1.94
CA ARG A 403 -21.70 30.05 -3.28
C ARG A 403 -22.42 28.80 -3.80
N LEU A 404 -23.56 29.00 -4.45
CA LEU A 404 -24.41 27.93 -4.97
C LEU A 404 -23.73 27.08 -6.05
N ARG A 405 -22.63 27.55 -6.66
CA ARG A 405 -21.83 26.80 -7.64
C ARG A 405 -21.49 25.39 -7.19
N VAL A 406 -21.09 25.21 -5.92
CA VAL A 406 -20.69 23.88 -5.39
C VAL A 406 -21.90 22.95 -5.29
N MET A 407 -23.05 23.48 -4.83
CA MET A 407 -24.32 22.74 -4.78
C MET A 407 -24.78 22.37 -6.19
N MET A 408 -24.76 23.31 -7.13
CA MET A 408 -25.17 23.09 -8.52
C MET A 408 -24.33 22.00 -9.19
N LEU A 409 -23.00 22.05 -9.04
CA LEU A 409 -22.10 21.01 -9.53
C LEU A 409 -22.41 19.63 -8.90
N ALA A 410 -22.64 19.58 -7.59
CA ALA A 410 -22.99 18.34 -6.91
C ALA A 410 -24.37 17.79 -7.34
N ALA A 411 -25.34 18.67 -7.59
CA ALA A 411 -26.66 18.31 -8.10
C ALA A 411 -26.56 17.75 -9.52
N CYS A 412 -25.88 18.47 -10.41
CA CYS A 412 -25.60 18.05 -11.79
C CYS A 412 -24.91 16.68 -11.83
N GLY A 413 -23.87 16.46 -11.03
CA GLY A 413 -23.17 15.17 -10.97
C GLY A 413 -24.03 14.00 -10.53
N ARG A 414 -25.00 14.21 -9.62
CA ARG A 414 -25.95 13.17 -9.17
C ARG A 414 -27.11 12.96 -10.14
N LEU A 415 -27.52 14.01 -10.85
CA LEU A 415 -28.57 13.96 -11.86
C LEU A 415 -28.05 13.54 -13.24
N GLY A 416 -26.72 13.46 -13.43
CA GLY A 416 -26.07 13.15 -14.69
C GLY A 416 -26.20 14.26 -15.73
N LEU A 417 -26.26 15.51 -15.28
CA LEU A 417 -26.37 16.70 -16.12
C LEU A 417 -25.06 17.47 -16.12
N GLU A 418 -24.80 18.28 -17.16
CA GLU A 418 -23.68 19.21 -17.18
C GLU A 418 -24.10 20.58 -16.64
N LEU A 419 -23.21 21.28 -15.96
CA LEU A 419 -23.51 22.59 -15.36
C LEU A 419 -23.87 23.62 -16.45
N GLU A 420 -23.22 23.57 -17.61
CA GLU A 420 -23.42 24.52 -18.71
C GLU A 420 -24.77 24.35 -19.42
N SER A 421 -25.33 23.13 -19.39
CA SER A 421 -26.63 22.80 -19.99
C SER A 421 -27.79 22.83 -18.99
N SER A 422 -27.55 23.21 -17.74
CA SER A 422 -28.55 23.18 -16.66
C SER A 422 -28.86 24.58 -16.14
N ARG A 423 -30.15 24.96 -16.09
CA ARG A 423 -30.62 26.17 -15.40
C ARG A 423 -31.39 25.80 -14.13
N PHE A 424 -30.99 26.39 -13.02
CA PHE A 424 -31.61 26.18 -11.72
C PHE A 424 -32.62 27.30 -11.46
N MET A 425 -33.88 26.93 -11.30
CA MET A 425 -34.97 27.85 -11.03
C MET A 425 -35.56 27.61 -9.65
N ARG A 426 -35.98 28.70 -9.04
CA ARG A 426 -36.66 28.72 -7.75
C ARG A 426 -37.86 29.63 -7.83
N ALA A 427 -39.07 29.08 -7.71
CA ALA A 427 -40.31 29.85 -7.80
C ALA A 427 -40.35 30.81 -9.03
N GLY A 428 -39.78 30.38 -10.17
CA GLY A 428 -39.68 31.17 -11.39
C GLY A 428 -38.51 32.17 -11.47
N ARG A 429 -37.64 32.27 -10.45
CA ARG A 429 -36.40 33.04 -10.48
C ARG A 429 -35.21 32.13 -10.79
N GLU A 430 -34.40 32.52 -11.77
CA GLU A 430 -33.13 31.85 -12.09
C GLU A 430 -32.08 32.17 -11.02
N LEU A 431 -31.39 31.14 -10.54
CA LEU A 431 -30.32 31.25 -9.56
C LEU A 431 -28.96 31.32 -10.27
N SER A 432 -28.09 32.23 -9.86
CA SER A 432 -26.72 32.33 -10.38
C SER A 432 -25.77 31.44 -9.57
N PRO A 433 -24.73 30.83 -10.19
CA PRO A 433 -23.72 30.07 -9.46
C PRO A 433 -22.94 30.89 -8.44
N ASP A 434 -22.87 32.22 -8.60
CA ASP A 434 -22.19 33.11 -7.67
C ASP A 434 -23.05 33.56 -6.48
N ASP A 435 -24.36 33.32 -6.51
CA ASP A 435 -25.25 33.68 -5.40
C ASP A 435 -25.01 32.77 -4.19
N THR A 436 -25.34 33.26 -3.00
CA THR A 436 -25.37 32.42 -1.78
C THR A 436 -26.81 31.99 -1.47
N PRO A 437 -27.00 30.87 -0.74
CA PRO A 437 -28.30 30.48 -0.22
C PRO A 437 -29.03 31.60 0.53
N ASP A 438 -28.31 32.39 1.34
CA ASP A 438 -28.93 33.50 2.08
C ASP A 438 -29.34 34.66 1.15
N ASP A 439 -28.54 35.01 0.14
CA ASP A 439 -28.90 36.06 -0.85
C ASP A 439 -30.10 35.65 -1.71
N CYS A 440 -30.22 34.35 -1.96
CA CYS A 440 -31.37 33.78 -2.63
C CYS A 440 -32.56 33.64 -1.68
N GLY A 441 -32.36 33.65 -0.36
CA GLY A 441 -33.40 33.38 0.63
C GLY A 441 -33.85 31.92 0.60
N LEU A 442 -32.91 30.98 0.46
CA LEU A 442 -33.20 29.55 0.44
C LEU A 442 -33.56 29.04 1.85
N GLU A 443 -34.68 28.33 1.95
CA GLU A 443 -35.14 27.73 3.21
C GLU A 443 -34.88 26.23 3.29
N GLU A 444 -34.99 25.67 4.50
CA GLU A 444 -34.81 24.24 4.71
C GLU A 444 -35.95 23.45 4.03
N LYS A 445 -35.57 22.47 3.21
CA LYS A 445 -36.41 21.62 2.35
C LYS A 445 -37.05 22.36 1.17
N GLU A 446 -36.51 23.50 0.77
CA GLU A 446 -36.96 24.17 -0.46
C GLU A 446 -36.66 23.32 -1.71
N LEU A 447 -37.54 23.43 -2.71
CA LEU A 447 -37.46 22.69 -3.97
C LEU A 447 -36.91 23.59 -5.09
N LEU A 448 -35.80 23.17 -5.68
CA LEU A 448 -35.20 23.80 -6.86
C LEU A 448 -35.51 22.95 -8.10
N GLU A 449 -36.01 23.59 -9.15
CA GLU A 449 -36.29 22.94 -10.43
C GLU A 449 -35.12 23.13 -11.38
N VAL A 450 -34.62 22.04 -11.95
CA VAL A 450 -33.57 22.08 -12.97
C VAL A 450 -34.20 21.89 -14.33
N THR A 451 -34.00 22.86 -15.21
CA THR A 451 -34.37 22.77 -16.62
C THR A 451 -33.13 22.59 -17.45
N GLU A 452 -33.17 21.63 -18.37
CA GLU A 452 -32.12 21.41 -19.34
C GLU A 452 -32.32 22.40 -20.49
N MET A 453 -31.33 23.27 -20.72
CA MET A 453 -31.31 24.05 -21.95
C MET A 453 -31.06 23.08 -23.10
N GLN A 454 -32.07 22.86 -23.94
CA GLN A 454 -31.86 22.22 -25.24
C GLN A 454 -31.06 23.19 -26.11
N GLY A 455 -29.74 23.00 -26.13
CA GLY A 455 -28.81 23.63 -27.06
C GLY A 455 -28.88 23.01 -28.44
#